data_AF-A0A3S0Z7S4-F1
#
_entry.id   AF-A0A3S0Z7S4-F1
#
_cell.length_a   1.000
_cell.length_b   1.000
_cell.length_c   1.000
_cell.angle_alpha   90.00
_cell.angle_beta   90.00
_cell.angle_gamma   90.00
#
_symmetry.space_group_name_H-M   'P 1'
#
loop_
_entity.id
_entity.type
_entity.pdbx_description
1 polymer ?
#
loop_
_entity_poly.entity_id
_entity_poly.type
_entity_poly.pdbx_seq_one_letter_code
_entity_poly.pdbx_strand_id
1 'polypeptide(L)'
;VLLPSHLDIIFLSGYVIYRVRVKRGGRKRPVPKGATYGKPKTHGVNQLKFQRSHRSIAEERVGRKCGGLRVLNSYWVGQDSTYKFFEIILVDPFHKTIRRDPAIQWICKAVHKHRELRGLTSAGKSSRGLGKGHLFNKTIGGSRRANWKRNNTTSLRRKR
;
A
#
# COMPACT_ATOMS: atom_id res chain seq x y z
N VAL A 1 -24.21 -9.26 11.92
CA VAL A 1 -22.83 -8.71 11.82
C VAL A 1 -22.94 -7.38 11.09
N LEU A 2 -22.89 -6.28 11.85
CA LEU A 2 -23.04 -4.92 11.32
C LEU A 2 -21.88 -4.64 10.35
N LEU A 3 -22.21 -4.46 9.07
CA LEU A 3 -21.30 -3.83 8.11
C LEU A 3 -20.83 -2.50 8.73
N PRO A 4 -19.53 -2.19 8.74
CA PRO A 4 -19.08 -0.86 9.12
C PRO A 4 -19.74 0.14 8.17
N SER A 5 -20.72 0.88 8.66
CA SER A 5 -21.59 1.85 7.97
C SER A 5 -20.85 3.06 7.38
N HIS A 6 -19.51 3.01 7.31
CA HIS A 6 -18.66 4.07 6.80
C HIS A 6 -18.00 3.72 5.44
N LEU A 7 -18.18 2.48 4.97
CA LEU A 7 -17.80 2.05 3.63
C LEU A 7 -19.08 1.66 2.91
N ASP A 8 -19.75 2.66 2.33
CA ASP A 8 -20.90 2.48 1.44
C ASP A 8 -20.46 1.73 0.17
N ILE A 9 -20.23 0.43 0.30
CA ILE A 9 -20.14 -0.49 -0.82
C ILE A 9 -21.59 -0.68 -1.25
N ILE A 10 -22.08 0.26 -2.06
CA ILE A 10 -23.34 0.09 -2.76
C ILE A 10 -23.20 -1.20 -3.57
N PHE A 11 -24.20 -2.09 -3.47
CA PHE A 11 -24.30 -3.39 -4.17
C PHE A 11 -24.45 -3.22 -5.71
N LEU A 12 -23.68 -2.31 -6.30
CA LEU A 12 -23.62 -2.04 -7.72
C LEU A 12 -22.78 -3.11 -8.42
N SER A 13 -23.25 -3.53 -9.58
CA SER A 13 -22.49 -4.45 -10.44
C SER A 13 -21.14 -3.85 -10.83
N GLY A 14 -20.07 -4.62 -10.64
CA GLY A 14 -18.67 -4.23 -10.92
C GLY A 14 -17.78 -4.07 -9.69
N TYR A 15 -18.32 -4.20 -8.48
CA TYR A 15 -17.54 -4.32 -7.24
C TYR A 15 -17.40 -5.78 -6.82
N VAL A 16 -16.21 -6.16 -6.35
CA VAL A 16 -15.94 -7.52 -5.84
C VAL A 16 -15.16 -7.42 -4.53
N ILE A 17 -15.52 -8.23 -3.55
CA ILE A 17 -14.82 -8.30 -2.26
C ILE A 17 -14.05 -9.62 -2.19
N TYR A 18 -12.75 -9.53 -1.93
CA TYR A 18 -11.91 -10.69 -1.66
C TYR A 18 -11.45 -10.70 -0.21
N ARG A 19 -11.58 -11.85 0.46
CA ARG A 19 -11.02 -12.08 1.79
C ARG A 19 -9.61 -12.65 1.68
N VAL A 20 -8.66 -12.06 2.38
CA VAL A 20 -7.24 -12.44 2.35
C VAL A 20 -6.73 -12.63 3.76
N ARG A 21 -6.00 -13.73 3.95
CA ARG A 21 -5.22 -13.98 5.17
C ARG A 21 -3.75 -13.57 4.98
N VAL A 22 -3.17 -12.97 6.02
CA VAL A 22 -1.74 -12.66 6.09
C VAL A 22 -1.18 -13.17 7.42
N LYS A 23 -0.05 -13.89 7.36
CA LYS A 23 0.63 -14.38 8.58
C LYS A 23 1.11 -13.20 9.42
N ARG A 24 0.83 -13.27 10.72
CA ARG A 24 1.23 -12.26 11.70
C ARG A 24 2.72 -12.38 12.03
N GLY A 25 3.24 -11.32 12.65
CA GLY A 25 4.63 -11.24 13.09
C GLY A 25 5.51 -10.37 12.20
N GLY A 26 6.79 -10.34 12.57
CA GLY A 26 7.85 -9.65 11.82
C GLY A 26 8.25 -10.38 10.55
N ARG A 27 9.27 -9.84 9.87
CA ARG A 27 9.81 -10.44 8.65
C ARG A 27 11.27 -10.80 8.89
N LYS A 28 11.53 -12.10 9.03
CA LYS A 28 12.90 -12.64 9.09
C LYS A 28 13.64 -12.30 7.78
N ARG A 29 14.90 -11.86 7.89
CA ARG A 29 15.75 -11.68 6.71
C ARG A 29 16.08 -13.05 6.10
N PRO A 30 15.90 -13.26 4.79
CA PRO A 30 16.30 -14.49 4.14
C PRO A 30 17.83 -14.49 3.97
N VAL A 31 18.55 -15.14 4.89
CA VAL A 31 20.00 -15.35 4.82
C VAL A 31 20.34 -16.81 5.12
N PRO A 32 21.28 -17.42 4.39
CA PRO A 32 21.73 -18.77 4.67
C PRO A 32 22.40 -18.80 6.05
N LYS A 33 21.97 -19.73 6.91
CA LYS A 33 22.52 -19.97 8.27
C LYS A 33 22.58 -18.72 9.18
N GLY A 34 21.84 -17.65 8.87
CA GLY A 34 21.87 -16.41 9.66
C GLY A 34 23.07 -15.48 9.35
N ALA A 35 23.95 -15.84 8.42
CA ALA A 35 25.13 -15.03 8.09
C ALA A 35 24.80 -13.94 7.08
N THR A 36 24.97 -12.67 7.47
CA THR A 36 24.72 -11.50 6.59
C THR A 36 25.98 -11.01 5.85
N TYR A 37 27.18 -11.47 6.24
CA TYR A 37 28.48 -11.08 5.66
C TYR A 37 28.66 -9.56 5.51
N GLY A 38 28.50 -8.80 6.60
CA GLY A 38 28.58 -7.34 6.57
C GLY A 38 29.10 -6.72 7.86
N LYS A 39 28.89 -5.43 8.05
CA LYS A 39 29.24 -4.74 9.30
C LYS A 39 28.28 -5.16 10.44
N PRO A 40 28.72 -5.18 11.71
CA PRO A 40 27.89 -5.58 12.86
C PRO A 40 26.52 -4.87 12.92
N LYS A 41 26.47 -3.58 12.54
CA LYS A 41 25.22 -2.79 12.45
C LYS A 41 24.09 -3.43 11.62
N THR A 42 24.44 -4.29 10.66
CA THR A 42 23.51 -4.92 9.71
C THR A 42 23.34 -6.41 9.94
N HIS A 43 23.90 -6.98 11.00
CA HIS A 43 23.87 -8.43 11.30
C HIS A 43 22.51 -8.93 11.81
N GLY A 44 21.60 -8.05 12.21
CA GLY A 44 20.27 -8.46 12.72
C GLY A 44 19.45 -9.26 11.68
N VAL A 45 18.89 -10.39 12.13
CA VAL A 45 18.10 -11.31 11.27
C VAL A 45 16.63 -11.45 11.72
N ASN A 46 16.39 -11.69 13.01
CA ASN A 46 15.08 -12.17 13.49
C ASN A 46 14.08 -11.06 13.84
N GLN A 47 14.51 -10.00 14.52
CA GLN A 47 13.61 -8.96 15.08
C GLN A 47 13.29 -7.82 14.09
N LEU A 48 13.49 -8.04 12.80
CA LEU A 48 13.22 -7.03 11.78
C LEU A 48 11.72 -6.90 11.50
N LYS A 49 11.22 -5.66 11.50
CA LYS A 49 9.85 -5.31 11.15
C LYS A 49 9.77 -4.89 9.68
N PHE A 50 8.69 -5.27 9.00
CA PHE A 50 8.48 -4.82 7.64
C PHE A 50 8.04 -3.36 7.62
N GLN A 51 8.54 -2.58 6.65
CA GLN A 51 8.22 -1.14 6.54
C GLN A 51 6.75 -0.88 6.16
N ARG A 52 6.10 -1.82 5.47
CA ARG A 52 4.69 -1.73 5.08
C ARG A 52 3.80 -2.51 6.04
N SER A 53 2.54 -2.11 6.15
CA SER A 53 1.54 -2.79 6.98
C SER A 53 1.11 -4.15 6.41
N HIS A 54 0.66 -5.08 7.26
CA HIS A 54 0.07 -6.35 6.81
C HIS A 54 -1.15 -6.14 5.89
N ARG A 55 -1.91 -5.05 6.09
CA ARG A 55 -3.03 -4.65 5.24
C ARG A 55 -2.58 -4.32 3.81
N SER A 56 -1.48 -3.57 3.64
CA SER A 56 -0.91 -3.28 2.32
C SER A 56 -0.38 -4.56 1.63
N ILE A 57 0.17 -5.51 2.38
CA ILE A 57 0.58 -6.82 1.83
C ILE A 57 -0.64 -7.60 1.32
N ALA A 58 -1.77 -7.54 2.03
CA ALA A 58 -3.00 -8.20 1.62
C ALA A 58 -3.54 -7.62 0.30
N GLU A 59 -3.56 -6.28 0.17
CA GLU A 59 -3.91 -5.59 -1.06
C GLU A 59 -3.02 -6.01 -2.24
N GLU A 60 -1.70 -6.09 -2.02
CA GLU A 60 -0.75 -6.51 -3.05
C GLU A 60 -0.97 -7.96 -3.51
N ARG A 61 -1.29 -8.89 -2.59
CA ARG A 61 -1.57 -10.29 -2.95
C ARG A 61 -2.76 -10.41 -3.90
N VAL A 62 -3.84 -9.68 -3.61
CA VAL A 62 -5.05 -9.70 -4.44
C VAL A 62 -4.84 -8.94 -5.74
N GLY A 63 -4.20 -7.77 -5.71
CA GLY A 63 -3.90 -7.01 -6.93
C GLY A 63 -3.04 -7.79 -7.93
N ARG A 64 -2.12 -8.63 -7.44
CA ARG A 64 -1.35 -9.56 -8.29
C ARG A 64 -2.19 -10.72 -8.81
N LYS A 65 -3.07 -11.30 -7.98
CA LYS A 65 -3.93 -12.43 -8.39
C LYS A 65 -5.02 -12.00 -9.38
N CYS A 66 -5.59 -10.82 -9.18
CA CYS A 66 -6.68 -10.24 -9.97
C CYS A 66 -6.19 -9.02 -10.77
N GLY A 67 -5.23 -9.22 -11.68
CA GLY A 67 -4.59 -8.11 -12.42
C GLY A 67 -5.53 -7.29 -13.32
N GLY A 68 -6.66 -7.88 -13.74
CA GLY A 68 -7.71 -7.20 -14.51
C GLY A 68 -8.49 -6.17 -13.69
N LEU A 69 -8.56 -6.36 -12.37
CA LEU A 69 -9.31 -5.49 -11.46
C LEU A 69 -8.43 -4.37 -10.88
N ARG A 70 -9.05 -3.44 -10.17
CA ARG A 70 -8.37 -2.32 -9.49
C ARG A 70 -8.68 -2.35 -8.00
N VAL A 71 -7.65 -2.32 -7.16
CA VAL A 71 -7.79 -2.22 -5.71
C VAL A 71 -8.25 -0.81 -5.36
N LEU A 72 -9.40 -0.71 -4.69
CA LEU A 72 -9.95 0.55 -4.19
C LEU A 72 -9.42 0.82 -2.79
N ASN A 73 -9.82 -0.03 -1.84
CA ASN A 73 -9.49 0.04 -0.42
C ASN A 73 -9.59 -1.36 0.21
N SER A 74 -9.30 -1.45 1.50
CA SER A 74 -9.40 -2.69 2.29
C SER A 74 -9.86 -2.38 3.71
N TYR A 75 -10.29 -3.36 4.48
CA TYR A 75 -10.57 -3.21 5.90
C TYR A 75 -10.26 -4.48 6.69
N TRP A 76 -10.10 -4.32 8.00
CA TRP A 76 -9.84 -5.44 8.91
C TRP A 76 -11.15 -6.12 9.29
N VAL A 77 -11.14 -7.45 9.31
CA VAL A 77 -12.32 -8.26 9.63
C VAL A 77 -12.13 -8.98 10.96
N GLY A 78 -10.95 -9.55 11.17
CA GLY A 78 -10.66 -10.39 12.31
C GLY A 78 -9.19 -10.74 12.40
N GLN A 79 -8.78 -11.24 13.57
CA GLN A 79 -7.44 -11.78 13.75
C GLN A 79 -7.49 -13.01 14.66
N ASP A 80 -6.63 -13.95 14.34
CA ASP A 80 -6.26 -15.08 15.19
C ASP A 80 -4.79 -14.93 15.58
N SER A 81 -4.29 -15.69 16.57
CA SER A 81 -2.89 -15.82 16.96
C SER A 81 -1.92 -15.83 15.77
N THR A 82 -2.25 -16.57 14.71
CA THR A 82 -1.34 -16.80 13.57
C THR A 82 -1.61 -15.88 12.38
N TYR A 83 -2.87 -15.50 12.15
CA TYR A 83 -3.28 -14.79 10.93
C TYR A 83 -4.08 -13.52 11.21
N LYS A 84 -3.97 -12.55 10.29
CA LYS A 84 -4.89 -11.42 10.18
C LYS A 84 -5.70 -11.57 8.90
N PHE A 85 -7.00 -11.32 9.02
CA PHE A 85 -7.94 -11.37 7.91
C PHE A 85 -8.33 -9.95 7.50
N PHE A 86 -8.24 -9.69 6.20
CA PHE A 86 -8.63 -8.44 5.59
C PHE A 86 -9.58 -8.71 4.45
N GLU A 87 -10.55 -7.83 4.27
CA GLU A 87 -11.38 -7.77 3.07
C GLU A 87 -10.90 -6.63 2.19
N ILE A 88 -10.67 -6.95 0.91
CA ILE A 88 -10.15 -6.03 -0.09
C ILE A 88 -11.27 -5.78 -1.09
N ILE A 89 -11.56 -4.50 -1.32
CA ILE A 89 -12.56 -4.05 -2.28
C ILE A 89 -11.87 -3.83 -3.62
N LEU A 90 -12.31 -4.57 -4.62
CA LEU A 90 -11.87 -4.47 -6.01
C LEU A 90 -12.98 -3.89 -6.88
N VAL A 91 -12.57 -3.22 -7.95
CA VAL A 91 -13.46 -2.67 -8.96
C VAL A 91 -13.03 -3.16 -10.34
N ASP A 92 -13.99 -3.56 -11.16
CA ASP A 92 -13.76 -3.86 -12.58
C ASP A 92 -13.81 -2.56 -13.41
N PRO A 93 -12.69 -2.12 -14.02
CA PRO A 93 -12.66 -0.92 -14.85
C PRO A 93 -13.37 -1.06 -16.21
N PHE A 94 -13.73 -2.27 -16.63
CA PHE A 94 -14.42 -2.54 -17.90
C PHE A 94 -15.93 -2.66 -17.74
N HIS A 95 -16.45 -2.76 -16.52
CA HIS A 95 -17.88 -2.85 -16.26
C HIS A 95 -18.61 -1.53 -16.63
N LYS A 96 -19.70 -1.61 -17.40
CA LYS A 96 -20.42 -0.44 -17.92
C LYS A 96 -20.90 0.50 -16.82
N THR A 97 -21.41 -0.03 -15.70
CA THR A 97 -21.88 0.76 -14.55
C THR A 97 -20.76 1.61 -13.96
N ILE A 98 -19.55 1.05 -13.81
CA ILE A 98 -18.38 1.77 -13.26
C ILE A 98 -17.89 2.86 -14.24
N ARG A 99 -17.94 2.59 -15.55
CA ARG A 99 -17.48 3.55 -16.56
C ARG A 99 -18.43 4.72 -16.79
N ARG A 100 -19.73 4.51 -16.56
CA ARG A 100 -20.78 5.53 -16.72
C ARG A 100 -21.00 6.36 -15.46
N ASP A 101 -20.69 5.82 -14.29
CA ASP A 101 -20.82 6.52 -13.02
C ASP A 101 -19.68 7.55 -12.82
N PRO A 102 -19.97 8.87 -12.85
CA PRO A 102 -18.96 9.92 -12.70
C PRO A 102 -18.25 9.90 -11.34
N ALA A 103 -18.85 9.33 -10.28
CA ALA A 103 -18.26 9.29 -8.95
C ALA A 103 -17.03 8.37 -8.88
N ILE A 104 -17.06 7.24 -9.59
CA ILE A 104 -15.99 6.22 -9.55
C ILE A 104 -15.17 6.14 -10.84
N GLN A 105 -15.67 6.67 -11.97
CA GLN A 105 -15.04 6.56 -13.30
C GLN A 105 -13.54 6.90 -13.32
N TRP A 106 -13.07 7.77 -12.42
CA TRP A 106 -11.65 8.08 -12.25
C TRP A 106 -10.78 6.82 -12.14
N ILE A 107 -11.23 5.75 -11.47
CA ILE A 107 -10.45 4.51 -11.28
C ILE A 107 -10.13 3.79 -12.60
N CYS A 108 -10.93 4.03 -13.65
CA CYS A 108 -10.76 3.42 -14.97
C CYS A 108 -9.61 4.03 -15.77
N LYS A 109 -9.10 5.20 -15.39
CA LYS A 109 -7.98 5.84 -16.11
C LYS A 109 -6.69 5.02 -15.94
N ALA A 110 -5.85 5.00 -16.98
CA ALA A 110 -4.61 4.21 -17.00
C ALA A 110 -3.64 4.57 -15.85
N VAL A 111 -3.66 5.81 -15.36
CA VAL A 111 -2.83 6.26 -14.23
C VAL A 111 -3.15 5.57 -12.90
N HIS A 112 -4.30 4.88 -12.80
CA HIS A 112 -4.73 4.16 -11.60
C HIS A 112 -4.50 2.63 -11.68
N LYS A 113 -3.73 2.14 -12.67
CA LYS A 113 -3.25 0.75 -12.67
C LYS A 113 -2.34 0.48 -11.47
N HIS A 114 -2.49 -0.68 -10.82
CA HIS A 114 -1.64 -1.15 -9.72
C HIS A 114 -1.33 -0.10 -8.64
N ARG A 115 -2.38 0.49 -8.05
CA ARG A 115 -2.25 1.49 -6.96
C ARG A 115 -1.63 0.88 -5.71
N GLU A 116 -1.92 -0.38 -5.44
CA GLU A 116 -1.41 -1.19 -4.34
C GLU A 116 0.11 -1.37 -4.41
N LEU A 117 0.66 -1.59 -5.61
CA LEU A 117 2.11 -1.72 -5.83
C LEU A 117 2.85 -0.39 -5.68
N ARG A 118 2.18 0.72 -6.00
CA ARG A 118 2.73 2.09 -5.89
C ARG A 118 2.48 2.74 -4.52
N GLY A 119 1.78 2.06 -3.62
CA GLY A 119 1.44 2.61 -2.30
C GLY A 119 0.53 3.83 -2.37
N LEU A 120 -0.46 3.82 -3.26
CA LEU A 120 -1.45 4.89 -3.45
C LEU A 120 -2.81 4.58 -2.81
N THR A 121 -3.01 3.35 -2.32
CA THR A 121 -4.15 2.97 -1.46
C THR A 121 -4.03 3.64 -0.10
N SER A 122 -5.11 3.66 0.69
CA SER A 122 -5.09 4.24 2.04
C SER A 122 -3.99 3.60 2.91
N ALA A 123 -3.97 2.26 2.96
CA ALA A 123 -2.95 1.51 3.71
C ALA A 123 -1.51 1.74 3.19
N GLY A 124 -1.34 1.86 1.88
CA GLY A 124 -0.05 2.18 1.26
C GLY A 124 0.44 3.59 1.58
N LYS A 125 -0.44 4.60 1.50
CA LYS A 125 -0.12 5.99 1.81
C LYS A 125 0.33 6.17 3.26
N SER A 126 -0.32 5.51 4.22
CA SER A 126 0.09 5.56 5.62
C SER A 126 1.53 5.09 5.83
N SER A 127 1.97 4.05 5.11
CA SER A 127 3.34 3.54 5.21
C SER A 127 4.41 4.48 4.63
N ARG A 128 4.01 5.43 3.76
CA ARG A 128 4.92 6.40 3.13
C ARG A 128 5.27 7.57 4.06
N GLY A 129 4.55 7.73 5.18
CA GLY A 129 4.77 8.82 6.13
C GLY A 129 4.53 10.20 5.52
N LEU A 130 3.49 10.35 4.70
CA LEU A 130 3.08 11.64 4.13
C LEU A 130 2.18 12.37 5.13
N GLY A 131 2.32 13.69 5.21
CA GLY A 131 1.50 14.53 6.07
C GLY A 131 1.89 16.01 5.96
N LYS A 132 1.23 16.85 6.76
CA LYS A 132 1.50 18.29 6.85
C LYS A 132 2.11 18.62 8.22
N GLY A 133 2.95 19.65 8.27
CA GLY A 133 3.59 20.12 9.50
C GLY A 133 4.96 19.51 9.78
N HIS A 134 5.58 19.98 10.86
CA HIS A 134 6.97 19.72 11.24
C HIS A 134 7.32 18.23 11.40
N LEU A 135 6.36 17.37 11.76
CA LEU A 135 6.57 15.92 11.89
C LEU A 135 6.86 15.22 10.55
N PHE A 136 6.51 15.82 9.41
CA PHE A 136 6.60 15.22 8.07
C PHE A 136 7.70 15.84 7.18
N ASN A 137 8.69 16.50 7.79
CA ASN A 137 9.78 17.17 7.09
C ASN A 137 10.57 16.24 6.15
N LYS A 138 10.64 14.94 6.46
CA LYS A 138 11.35 13.94 5.66
C LYS A 138 10.69 13.69 4.30
N THR A 139 9.43 14.08 4.10
CA THR A 139 8.64 13.82 2.87
C THR A 139 8.18 15.08 2.13
N ILE A 140 8.73 16.24 2.47
CA ILE A 140 8.46 17.50 1.75
C ILE A 140 8.80 17.33 0.25
N GLY A 141 7.91 17.74 -0.65
CA GLY A 141 8.05 17.49 -2.09
C GLY A 141 7.51 16.13 -2.55
N GLY A 142 6.71 15.44 -1.73
CA GLY A 142 5.83 14.33 -2.12
C GLY A 142 6.35 12.92 -1.82
N SER A 143 7.65 12.75 -1.58
CA SER A 143 8.22 11.48 -1.10
C SER A 143 9.58 11.67 -0.42
N ARG A 144 9.99 10.67 0.38
CA ARG A 144 11.29 10.69 1.06
C ARG A 144 12.47 10.79 0.09
N ARG A 145 12.40 10.10 -1.04
CA ARG A 145 13.44 10.13 -2.08
C ARG A 145 13.50 11.47 -2.81
N ALA A 146 12.35 12.06 -3.12
CA ALA A 146 12.29 13.39 -3.74
C ALA A 146 12.92 14.45 -2.84
N ASN A 147 12.58 14.43 -1.54
CA ASN A 147 13.17 15.35 -0.56
C ASN A 147 14.69 15.16 -0.44
N TRP A 148 15.15 13.91 -0.32
CA TRP A 148 16.58 13.62 -0.23
C TRP A 148 17.32 14.09 -1.48
N LYS A 149 16.79 13.82 -2.68
CA LYS A 149 17.43 14.27 -3.93
C LYS A 149 17.58 15.80 -3.96
N ARG A 150 16.52 16.54 -3.62
CA ARG A 150 16.56 18.01 -3.55
C ARG A 150 17.64 18.52 -2.60
N ASN A 151 17.73 17.96 -1.39
CA ASN A 151 18.67 18.42 -0.38
C ASN A 151 20.14 18.06 -0.67
N ASN A 152 20.38 17.03 -1.49
CA ASN A 152 21.73 16.60 -1.88
C ASN A 152 22.12 17.08 -3.28
N THR A 153 21.32 17.94 -3.92
CA THR A 153 21.63 18.53 -5.22
C THR A 153 22.13 19.95 -5.02
N THR A 154 23.39 20.22 -5.38
CA THR A 154 23.93 21.59 -5.41
C THR A 154 23.45 22.31 -6.67
N SER A 155 22.80 23.46 -6.50
CA SER A 155 22.33 24.29 -7.62
C SER A 155 23.44 25.23 -8.09
N LEU A 156 24.07 24.93 -9.23
CA LEU A 156 25.08 25.79 -9.85
C LEU A 156 24.42 26.67 -10.92
N ARG A 157 24.17 27.94 -10.57
CA ARG A 157 23.63 28.93 -11.51
C ARG A 157 24.72 29.44 -12.45
N ARG A 158 24.34 29.89 -13.65
CA ARG A 158 25.27 30.40 -14.68
C ARG A 158 26.12 31.57 -14.18
N LYS A 159 25.52 32.46 -13.39
CA LYS A 159 26.22 33.51 -12.64
C LYS A 159 26.03 33.18 -11.16
N ARG A 160 27.12 33.17 -10.40
CA ARG A 160 27.12 32.96 -8.95
C ARG A 160 27.12 34.29 -8.24
#